data_AF-A0A1J3G6F2-F1
#
_entry.id   AF-A0A1J3G6F2-F1
#
_cell.length_a   1.000
_cell.length_b   1.000
_cell.length_c   1.000
_cell.angle_alpha   90.00
_cell.angle_beta   90.00
_cell.angle_gamma   90.00
#
_symmetry.space_group_name_H-M   'P 1'
#
loop_
_entity.id
_entity.type
_entity.pdbx_description
1 polymer ?
#
loop_
_entity_poly.entity_id
_entity_poly.type
_entity_poly.pdbx_seq_one_letter_code
_entity_poly.pdbx_strand_id
1 'polypeptide(L)'
;GTEYNRSYSLQANLGVTRVLREERPSSKIVTITSFSVIRERFEPYESSIFEAAGYKWRLVLYVTGNKHDGGNNHISLYVRIEDTESLPKGWEVNVD
;
A
#
# COMPACT_ATOMS: atom_id res chain seq x y z
N GLY A 1 32.40 -1.00 12.53
CA GLY A 1 31.70 -0.49 13.71
C GLY A 1 31.58 1.00 13.57
N THR A 2 30.37 1.51 13.40
CA THR A 2 30.08 2.94 13.53
C THR A 2 28.75 3.04 14.26
N GLU A 3 28.83 3.51 15.49
CA GLU A 3 27.73 3.71 16.43
C GLU A 3 26.76 4.74 15.87
N TYR A 4 25.48 4.37 15.76
CA TYR A 4 24.41 5.31 15.46
C TYR A 4 23.94 5.95 16.77
N ASN A 5 24.28 7.22 16.90
CA ASN A 5 24.05 8.09 18.04
C ASN A 5 22.53 8.37 18.21
N ARG A 6 21.96 7.89 19.31
CA ARG A 6 20.60 8.24 19.76
C ARG A 6 20.62 9.65 20.35
N SER A 7 20.07 10.63 19.64
CA SER A 7 19.58 11.84 20.29
C SER A 7 18.30 12.33 19.60
N TYR A 8 17.18 12.08 20.27
CA TYR A 8 15.85 12.53 19.89
C TYR A 8 15.74 14.04 20.17
N SER A 9 15.38 14.85 19.18
CA SER A 9 14.95 16.23 19.40
C SER A 9 13.43 16.26 19.61
N LEU A 10 13.01 16.12 20.87
CA LEU A 10 11.62 16.37 21.26
C LEU A 10 11.41 17.89 21.37
N GLN A 11 10.99 18.55 20.28
CA GLN A 11 10.37 19.87 20.40
C GLN A 11 8.91 19.70 20.80
N ALA A 12 8.68 19.67 22.11
CA ALA A 12 7.35 19.68 22.71
C ALA A 12 6.75 21.09 22.60
N ASN A 13 5.91 21.30 21.58
CA ASN A 13 4.92 22.37 21.61
C ASN A 13 3.59 21.76 22.11
N LEU A 14 3.10 22.28 23.22
CA LEU A 14 1.92 21.86 23.99
C LEU A 14 0.81 21.22 23.13
N GLY A 15 0.73 19.89 23.17
CA GLY A 15 -0.44 19.11 22.76
C GLY A 15 -0.42 18.46 21.37
N VAL A 16 0.60 18.70 20.53
CA VAL A 16 0.70 18.05 19.21
C VAL A 16 2.08 17.45 19.00
N THR A 17 2.18 16.12 19.12
CA THR A 17 3.38 15.37 18.74
C THR A 17 3.34 15.17 17.22
N ARG A 18 4.16 15.91 16.47
CA ARG A 18 4.40 15.68 15.04
C ARG A 18 5.72 14.96 14.87
N VAL A 19 5.71 13.77 14.29
CA VAL A 19 6.91 13.01 13.92
C VAL A 19 7.13 13.18 12.41
N LEU A 20 8.33 13.63 12.02
CA LEU A 20 8.73 13.65 10.62
C LEU A 20 9.29 12.27 10.25
N ARG A 21 8.81 11.68 9.15
CA ARG A 21 9.36 10.43 8.62
C ARG A 21 10.70 10.71 7.95
N GLU A 22 11.76 10.03 8.37
CA GLU A 22 13.10 10.10 7.74
C GLU A 22 13.11 9.46 6.34
N GLU A 23 12.35 8.37 6.16
CA GLU A 23 12.17 7.73 4.87
C GLU A 23 11.14 8.44 4.00
N ARG A 24 11.34 8.40 2.68
CA ARG A 24 10.30 8.81 1.73
C ARG A 24 9.01 8.03 2.03
N PRO A 25 7.82 8.63 1.83
CA PRO A 25 6.58 7.89 1.84
C PRO A 25 6.76 6.66 0.95
N SER A 26 6.43 5.47 1.46
CA SER A 26 6.33 4.32 0.57
C SER A 26 5.03 4.45 -0.21
N SER A 27 5.07 5.30 -1.23
CA SER A 27 3.95 5.61 -2.09
C SER A 27 4.16 4.94 -3.44
N LYS A 28 3.20 4.13 -3.85
CA LYS A 28 3.13 3.57 -5.21
C LYS A 28 2.13 4.40 -6.03
N ILE A 29 2.57 4.86 -7.20
CA ILE A 29 1.69 5.48 -8.18
C ILE A 29 1.49 4.48 -9.33
N VAL A 30 0.23 4.26 -9.69
CA VAL A 30 -0.19 3.48 -10.86
C VAL A 30 -0.94 4.41 -11.79
N THR A 31 -0.45 4.54 -13.03
CA THR A 31 -1.06 5.39 -14.06
C THR A 31 -1.67 4.54 -15.15
N ILE A 32 -2.94 4.76 -15.44
CA ILE A 32 -3.65 4.15 -16.57
C ILE A 32 -3.78 5.21 -17.64
N THR A 33 -2.98 5.09 -18.71
CA THR A 33 -2.96 6.08 -19.79
C THR A 33 -4.10 5.91 -20.79
N SER A 34 -4.62 4.68 -20.94
CA SER A 34 -5.64 4.34 -21.95
C SER A 34 -6.87 3.69 -21.31
N PHE A 35 -7.56 4.40 -20.41
CA PHE A 35 -8.72 3.86 -19.69
C PHE A 35 -9.83 3.35 -20.64
N SER A 36 -10.07 4.05 -21.75
CA SER A 36 -11.06 3.65 -22.76
C SER A 36 -10.82 2.27 -23.34
N VAL A 37 -9.57 1.80 -23.38
CA VAL A 37 -9.21 0.46 -23.89
C VAL A 37 -9.53 -0.63 -22.87
N ILE A 38 -9.44 -0.32 -21.57
CA ILE A 38 -9.58 -1.31 -20.50
C ILE A 38 -10.92 -1.23 -19.75
N ARG A 39 -11.80 -0.31 -20.11
CA ARG A 39 -13.09 -0.04 -19.43
C ARG A 39 -14.03 -1.24 -19.29
N GLU A 40 -13.89 -2.22 -20.18
CA GLU A 40 -14.68 -3.46 -20.22
C GLU A 40 -13.85 -4.70 -19.87
N ARG A 41 -12.62 -4.49 -19.36
CA ARG A 41 -11.76 -5.60 -18.96
C ARG A 41 -12.35 -6.30 -17.74
N PHE A 42 -12.51 -7.61 -17.85
CA PHE A 42 -12.97 -8.48 -16.76
C PHE A 42 -11.83 -8.91 -15.83
N GLU A 43 -10.64 -9.13 -16.39
CA GLU A 43 -9.47 -9.49 -15.60
C GLU A 43 -8.94 -8.30 -14.79
N PRO A 44 -8.45 -8.52 -13.55
CA PRO A 44 -7.84 -7.46 -12.75
C PRO A 44 -6.49 -7.02 -13.31
N TYR A 45 -6.19 -5.73 -13.26
CA TYR A 45 -4.86 -5.20 -13.53
C TYR A 45 -4.04 -5.29 -12.25
N GLU A 46 -2.85 -5.86 -12.33
CA GLU A 46 -1.94 -6.00 -11.21
C GLU A 46 -0.70 -5.11 -11.43
N SER A 47 -0.35 -4.32 -10.41
CA SER A 47 0.87 -3.51 -10.45
C SER A 47 2.12 -4.39 -10.29
N SER A 48 3.30 -3.82 -10.60
CA SER A 48 4.54 -4.39 -10.08
C SER A 48 4.56 -4.38 -8.54
N ILE A 49 5.28 -5.34 -7.97
CA ILE A 49 5.50 -5.42 -6.51
C ILE A 49 6.26 -4.16 -6.06
N PHE A 50 5.93 -3.65 -4.89
CA PHE A 50 6.64 -2.55 -4.25
C PHE A 50 6.78 -2.80 -2.75
N GLU A 51 7.83 -2.25 -2.15
CA GLU A 51 8.11 -2.46 -0.73
C GLU A 51 7.67 -1.25 0.10
N ALA A 52 6.89 -1.51 1.15
CA ALA A 52 6.38 -0.50 2.08
C ALA A 52 6.28 -1.09 3.48
N ALA A 53 6.73 -0.34 4.49
CA ALA A 53 6.64 -0.75 5.90
C ALA A 53 7.23 -2.16 6.18
N GLY A 54 8.25 -2.58 5.42
CA GLY A 54 8.88 -3.89 5.55
C GLY A 54 8.15 -5.05 4.86
N TYR A 55 7.06 -4.78 4.13
CA TYR A 55 6.30 -5.79 3.40
C TYR A 55 6.33 -5.53 1.89
N LYS A 56 6.15 -6.59 1.11
CA LYS A 56 5.96 -6.53 -0.34
C LYS A 56 4.48 -6.44 -0.63
N TRP A 57 4.10 -5.43 -1.39
CA TRP A 57 2.72 -5.11 -1.72
C TRP A 57 2.49 -5.11 -3.22
N ARG A 58 1.24 -5.32 -3.60
CA ARG A 58 0.74 -5.19 -4.98
C ARG A 58 -0.63 -4.52 -4.97
N LEU A 59 -0.85 -3.62 -5.92
CA LEU A 59 -2.18 -3.06 -6.19
C LEU A 59 -2.91 -3.95 -7.20
N VAL A 60 -4.17 -4.25 -6.91
CA VAL A 60 -5.06 -5.07 -7.76
C VAL A 60 -6.28 -4.25 -8.10
N LEU A 61 -6.47 -3.93 -9.38
CA LEU A 61 -7.52 -3.06 -9.89
C LEU A 61 -8.51 -3.84 -10.76
N TYR A 62 -9.78 -3.83 -10.37
CA TYR A 62 -10.90 -4.33 -11.16
C TYR A 62 -11.62 -3.15 -11.79
N VAL A 63 -11.47 -2.97 -13.10
CA VAL A 63 -12.03 -1.81 -13.82
C VAL A 63 -13.56 -1.85 -13.86
N THR A 64 -14.14 -3.04 -13.99
CA THR A 64 -15.59 -3.28 -14.01
C THR A 64 -16.14 -3.72 -12.64
N GLY A 65 -15.27 -3.73 -11.64
CA GLY A 65 -15.59 -4.11 -10.27
C GLY A 65 -15.39 -5.59 -9.97
N ASN A 66 -15.22 -5.88 -8.69
CA ASN A 66 -15.19 -7.25 -8.22
C ASN A 66 -16.63 -7.72 -7.94
N LYS A 67 -17.04 -8.81 -8.60
CA LYS A 67 -18.40 -9.36 -8.41
C LYS A 67 -18.55 -10.14 -7.11
N HIS A 68 -17.44 -10.64 -6.56
CA HIS A 68 -17.46 -11.52 -5.40
C HIS A 68 -17.70 -10.79 -4.08
N ASP A 69 -17.45 -9.48 -4.03
CA ASP A 69 -17.66 -8.65 -2.84
C ASP A 69 -18.73 -7.57 -3.06
N GLY A 70 -19.53 -7.70 -4.13
CA GLY A 70 -20.62 -6.77 -4.43
C GLY A 70 -20.18 -5.46 -5.10
N GLY A 71 -18.92 -5.31 -5.49
CA GLY A 71 -18.40 -4.13 -6.19
C GLY A 71 -18.81 -3.99 -7.67
N ASN A 72 -19.76 -4.79 -8.16
CA ASN A 72 -20.13 -4.82 -9.58
C ASN A 72 -20.53 -3.43 -10.11
N ASN A 73 -20.16 -3.15 -11.37
CA ASN A 73 -20.43 -1.88 -12.07
C ASN A 73 -19.71 -0.64 -11.49
N HIS A 74 -18.80 -0.80 -10.54
CA HIS A 74 -17.96 0.26 -9.99
C HIS A 74 -16.49 -0.14 -10.12
N ILE A 75 -15.57 0.82 -10.15
CA ILE A 75 -14.15 0.51 -10.07
C ILE A 75 -13.85 0.00 -8.65
N SER A 76 -13.18 -1.15 -8.54
CA SER A 76 -12.71 -1.68 -7.26
C SER A 76 -11.18 -1.76 -7.24
N LEU A 77 -10.56 -1.25 -6.17
CA LEU A 77 -9.11 -1.24 -5.99
C LEU A 77 -8.75 -1.88 -4.64
N TYR A 78 -7.80 -2.81 -4.67
CA TYR A 78 -7.32 -3.53 -3.49
C TYR A 78 -5.82 -3.41 -3.36
N VAL A 79 -5.36 -3.60 -2.13
CA VAL A 79 -3.95 -3.79 -1.80
C VAL A 79 -3.76 -5.22 -1.29
N ARG A 80 -2.74 -5.92 -1.80
CA ARG A 80 -2.42 -7.31 -1.44
C ARG A 80 -0.99 -7.36 -0.93
N ILE A 81 -0.77 -8.07 0.18
CA ILE A 81 0.58 -8.43 0.66
C ILE A 81 1.02 -9.71 -0.07
N GLU A 82 2.24 -9.70 -0.57
CA GLU A 82 2.92 -10.84 -1.20
C GLU A 82 3.79 -11.60 -0.18
N ASP A 83 4.27 -12.79 -0.54
CA ASP A 83 5.15 -13.63 0.30
C ASP A 83 4.54 -14.01 1.68
N THR A 84 3.21 -14.11 1.74
CA THR A 84 2.45 -14.37 2.99
C THR A 84 2.51 -15.81 3.49
N GLU A 85 3.00 -16.74 2.67
CA GLU A 85 3.13 -18.17 3.02
C GLU A 85 4.01 -18.41 4.25
N SER A 86 4.94 -17.50 4.51
CA SER A 86 5.87 -17.54 5.65
C SER A 86 5.29 -16.93 6.93
N LEU A 87 4.14 -16.27 6.86
CA LEU A 87 3.56 -15.52 7.97
C LEU A 87 2.64 -16.41 8.85
N PRO A 88 2.62 -16.21 10.17
CA PRO A 88 1.83 -17.02 11.09
C PRO A 88 0.33 -16.74 10.92
N LYS A 89 -0.53 -17.76 10.96
CA LYS A 89 -1.99 -17.58 10.82
C LYS A 89 -2.54 -16.51 11.79
N GLY A 90 -3.38 -15.61 11.27
CA GLY A 90 -4.01 -14.53 12.06
C GLY A 90 -3.14 -13.30 12.24
N TRP A 91 -2.03 -13.17 11.50
CA TRP A 91 -1.24 -11.96 11.47
C TRP A 91 -2.02 -10.78 10.87
N GLU A 92 -1.74 -9.58 11.37
CA GLU A 92 -2.31 -8.33 10.88
C GLU A 92 -1.18 -7.30 10.77
N VAL A 93 -1.28 -6.39 9.81
CA VAL A 93 -0.35 -5.28 9.64
C VAL A 93 -1.12 -3.98 9.78
N ASN A 94 -0.69 -3.17 10.75
CA ASN A 94 -1.13 -1.79 10.88
C ASN A 94 -0.18 -0.91 10.09
N VAL A 95 -0.75 -0.14 9.17
CA VAL A 95 -0.02 0.82 8.34
C VAL A 95 -0.46 2.22 8.79
N ASP A 96 0.49 3.00 9.33
CA ASP A 96 0.30 4.41 9.71
C ASP A 96 0.35 5.36 8.50
#